data_AF-A0A9D6VK04-F1
#
_entry.id   AF-A0A9D6VK04-F1
#
_cell.length_a   1.000
_cell.length_b   1.000
_cell.length_c   1.000
_cell.angle_alpha   90.00
_cell.angle_beta   90.00
_cell.angle_gamma   90.00
#
_symmetry.space_group_name_H-M   'P 1'
#
loop_
_entity.id
_entity.type
_entity.pdbx_description
1 polymer ?
#
loop_
_entity_poly.entity_id
_entity_poly.type
_entity_poly.pdbx_seq_one_letter_code
_entity_poly.pdbx_strand_id
1 'polypeptide(L)'
;MVSRCWSLVLTLVCISLLSCAAQKLLAPEELQKMTNDQYRDYFLNRIDNAVVVNALDSGGYVVVKIENPYGGAARGGSYPRGVDIDTPKYKQSKDEYLILKTELLRRGAGNEPYVFATMEKANKLFEVQLESMWRKSQINSGASGNFRRLYETARDRSKTKGNLLDRLFDDSTYRDIY
;
A
#
# COMPACT_ATOMS: atom_id res chain seq x y z
N MET A 1 47.08 24.47 7.57
CA MET A 1 46.18 23.83 6.59
C MET A 1 45.29 22.82 7.30
N VAL A 2 44.14 23.25 7.83
CA VAL A 2 43.18 22.38 8.53
C VAL A 2 41.79 22.79 8.07
N SER A 3 41.30 22.24 6.95
CA SER A 3 39.97 22.61 6.45
C SER A 3 39.46 21.67 5.35
N ARG A 4 39.44 20.34 5.52
CA ARG A 4 38.83 19.44 4.51
C ARG A 4 38.17 18.15 5.04
N CYS A 5 37.82 18.04 6.33
CA CYS A 5 37.16 16.81 6.83
C CYS A 5 35.71 16.98 7.30
N TRP A 6 35.17 18.21 7.36
CA TRP A 6 33.86 18.43 7.99
C TRP A 6 32.68 18.44 7.01
N SER A 7 32.92 18.56 5.70
CA SER A 7 31.83 18.60 4.69
C SER A 7 31.35 17.23 4.21
N LEU A 8 32.03 16.13 4.54
CA LEU A 8 31.60 14.78 4.13
C LEU A 8 30.73 14.08 5.18
N VAL A 9 30.82 14.49 6.44
CA VAL A 9 30.02 13.91 7.53
C VAL A 9 28.59 14.49 7.53
N LEU A 10 28.42 15.75 7.11
CA LEU A 10 27.10 16.40 7.14
C LEU A 10 26.19 15.97 5.97
N THR A 11 26.74 15.54 4.84
CA THR A 11 25.93 15.11 3.67
C THR A 11 25.43 13.67 3.80
N LEU A 12 26.10 12.84 4.62
CA LEU A 12 25.73 11.43 4.82
C LEU A 12 24.64 11.23 5.89
N VAL A 13 24.43 12.21 6.77
CA VAL A 13 23.34 12.20 7.77
C VAL A 13 21.99 12.57 7.13
N CYS A 14 21.97 13.35 6.05
CA CYS A 14 20.73 13.68 5.34
C CYS A 14 20.20 12.55 4.45
N ILE A 15 21.07 11.63 3.99
CA ILE A 15 20.65 10.49 3.13
C ILE A 15 20.14 9.31 3.98
N SER A 16 20.48 9.25 5.26
CA SER A 16 20.05 8.19 6.18
C SER A 16 18.72 8.45 6.90
N LEU A 17 18.09 9.61 6.68
CA LEU A 17 16.73 9.91 7.18
C LEU A 17 15.60 9.54 6.19
N LEU A 18 15.95 9.10 4.97
CA LEU A 18 14.99 8.65 3.95
C LEU A 18 14.58 7.17 4.11
N SER A 19 15.24 6.42 5.00
CA SER A 19 14.89 5.04 5.28
C SER A 19 14.39 4.90 6.72
N CYS A 20 13.13 4.50 6.87
CA CYS A 20 12.53 4.06 8.13
C CYS A 20 11.96 5.13 9.09
N ALA A 21 11.35 6.18 8.56
CA ALA A 21 10.15 6.69 9.20
C ALA A 21 8.97 6.03 8.49
N ALA A 22 8.25 5.13 9.16
CA ALA A 22 6.84 4.96 8.86
C ALA A 22 6.22 6.34 9.09
N GLN A 23 6.20 7.19 8.07
CA GLN A 23 5.71 8.56 8.18
C GLN A 23 4.32 8.45 8.76
N LYS A 24 4.13 9.01 9.96
CA LYS A 24 2.84 9.00 10.61
C LYS A 24 1.91 9.87 9.77
N LEU A 25 0.65 9.46 9.63
CA LEU A 25 -0.38 10.31 9.06
C LEU A 25 -0.34 11.68 9.75
N LEU A 26 -0.23 12.74 8.96
CA LEU A 26 -0.33 14.11 9.48
C LEU A 26 -1.66 14.31 10.17
N ALA A 27 -1.67 15.13 11.22
CA ALA A 27 -2.90 15.43 11.93
C ALA A 27 -3.91 16.09 10.98
N PRO A 28 -5.23 15.87 11.13
CA PRO A 28 -6.24 16.45 10.25
C PRO A 28 -6.11 17.97 10.09
N GLU A 29 -5.70 18.68 11.14
CA GLU A 29 -5.50 20.13 11.14
C GLU A 29 -4.30 20.55 10.25
N GLU A 30 -3.30 19.69 10.11
CA GLU A 30 -2.16 19.93 9.21
C GLU A 30 -2.53 19.66 7.76
N LEU A 31 -3.33 18.62 7.52
CA LEU A 31 -3.87 18.33 6.19
C LEU A 31 -4.67 19.51 5.66
N GLN A 32 -5.48 20.16 6.50
CA GLN A 32 -6.32 21.30 6.11
C GLN A 32 -5.53 22.54 5.69
N LYS A 33 -4.29 22.71 6.17
CA LYS A 33 -3.42 23.85 5.83
C LYS A 33 -2.80 23.75 4.44
N MET A 34 -2.83 22.58 3.80
CA MET A 34 -2.26 22.36 2.48
C MET A 34 -3.09 23.00 1.36
N THR A 35 -2.43 23.43 0.28
CA THR A 35 -3.12 23.69 -0.99
C THR A 35 -3.66 22.39 -1.60
N ASN A 36 -4.56 22.48 -2.58
CA ASN A 36 -5.10 21.28 -3.24
C ASN A 36 -4.02 20.47 -3.96
N ASP A 37 -3.03 21.12 -4.59
CA ASP A 37 -1.93 20.40 -5.23
C ASP A 37 -1.02 19.71 -4.21
N GLN A 38 -0.66 20.40 -3.12
CA GLN A 38 0.12 19.80 -2.02
C GLN A 38 -0.60 18.61 -1.41
N TYR A 39 -1.91 18.75 -1.17
CA TYR A 39 -2.73 17.68 -0.63
C TYR A 39 -2.82 16.49 -1.59
N ARG A 40 -3.03 16.73 -2.89
CA ARG A 40 -3.07 15.68 -3.91
C ARG A 40 -1.77 14.89 -3.93
N ASP A 41 -0.63 15.56 -3.92
CA ASP A 41 0.67 14.91 -3.98
C ASP A 41 0.95 14.11 -2.69
N TYR A 42 0.59 14.67 -1.54
CA TYR A 42 0.61 13.97 -0.26
C TYR A 42 -0.29 12.74 -0.26
N PHE A 43 -1.55 12.88 -0.72
CA PHE A 43 -2.52 11.80 -0.82
C PHE A 43 -1.96 10.65 -1.67
N LEU A 44 -1.49 10.93 -2.88
CA LEU A 44 -0.95 9.92 -3.78
C LEU A 44 0.28 9.21 -3.18
N ASN A 45 1.18 9.98 -2.55
CA ASN A 45 2.36 9.43 -1.90
C ASN A 45 2.00 8.51 -0.72
N ARG A 46 1.05 8.92 0.12
CA ARG A 46 0.56 8.11 1.25
C ARG A 46 -0.13 6.85 0.79
N ILE A 47 -0.95 6.93 -0.26
CA ILE A 47 -1.61 5.76 -0.84
C ILE A 47 -0.56 4.73 -1.27
N ASP A 48 0.41 5.14 -2.08
CA ASP A 48 1.38 4.24 -2.71
C ASP A 48 2.40 3.66 -1.72
N ASN A 49 2.94 4.49 -0.83
CA ASN A 49 4.08 4.09 0.02
C ASN A 49 3.69 3.57 1.40
N ALA A 50 2.49 3.89 1.88
CA ALA A 50 2.08 3.56 3.24
C ALA A 50 0.78 2.77 3.25
N VAL A 51 -0.33 3.32 2.75
CA VAL A 51 -1.65 2.68 2.88
C VAL A 51 -1.70 1.35 2.14
N VAL A 52 -1.36 1.33 0.84
CA VAL A 52 -1.35 0.10 0.04
C VAL A 52 -0.31 -0.87 0.55
N VAL A 53 0.92 -0.40 0.77
CA VAL A 53 2.00 -1.24 1.27
C VAL A 53 1.59 -1.88 2.60
N ASN A 54 1.08 -1.13 3.56
CA ASN A 54 0.72 -1.68 4.86
C ASN A 54 -0.51 -2.60 4.82
N ALA A 55 -1.49 -2.32 3.97
CA ALA A 55 -2.69 -3.13 3.82
C ALA A 55 -2.43 -4.45 3.07
N LEU A 56 -1.45 -4.45 2.15
CA LEU A 56 -1.09 -5.63 1.36
C LEU A 56 0.10 -6.40 1.94
N ASP A 57 0.99 -5.75 2.69
CA ASP A 57 2.15 -6.35 3.35
C ASP A 57 1.69 -7.15 4.57
N SER A 58 1.41 -8.44 4.36
CA SER A 58 1.35 -9.38 5.46
C SER A 58 2.73 -9.39 6.13
N GLY A 59 2.82 -9.08 7.42
CA GLY A 59 4.04 -9.26 8.22
C GLY A 59 4.43 -10.74 8.40
N GLY A 60 4.21 -11.58 7.40
CA GLY A 60 4.34 -13.02 7.45
C GLY A 60 4.86 -13.57 6.13
N TYR A 61 5.96 -14.30 6.26
CA TYR A 61 6.48 -15.20 5.26
C TYR A 61 5.86 -16.56 5.48
N VAL A 62 5.13 -17.11 4.50
CA VAL A 62 4.80 -18.55 4.57
C VAL A 62 6.10 -19.29 4.27
N VAL A 63 6.62 -19.97 5.28
CA VAL A 63 7.76 -20.86 5.10
C VAL A 63 7.28 -22.09 4.35
N VAL A 64 7.67 -22.22 3.08
CA VAL A 64 7.50 -23.48 2.35
C VAL A 64 8.48 -24.47 2.97
N LYS A 65 7.98 -25.59 3.49
CA LYS A 65 8.83 -26.72 3.86
C LYS A 65 8.97 -27.58 2.62
N ILE A 66 10.20 -27.74 2.13
CA ILE A 66 10.49 -28.74 1.12
C ILE A 66 10.78 -30.03 1.88
N GLU A 67 10.00 -31.07 1.62
CA GLU A 67 10.32 -32.41 2.12
C GLU A 67 11.62 -32.85 1.47
N ASN A 68 12.65 -33.05 2.29
CA ASN A 68 13.89 -33.64 1.82
C ASN A 68 13.67 -35.16 1.64
N PRO A 69 14.00 -35.75 0.49
CA PRO A 69 13.91 -37.20 0.29
C PRO A 69 14.76 -38.04 1.26
N TYR A 70 15.67 -37.42 2.03
CA TYR A 70 16.51 -38.07 3.04
C TYR A 70 16.08 -37.81 4.49
N GLY A 71 14.90 -37.22 4.71
CA GLY A 71 14.39 -36.91 6.05
C GLY A 71 14.86 -35.54 6.56
N GLY A 72 13.89 -34.74 7.03
CA GLY A 72 14.09 -33.37 7.52
C GLY A 72 13.39 -32.33 6.63
N ALA A 73 12.74 -31.34 7.25
CA ALA A 73 12.11 -30.24 6.54
C ALA A 73 13.13 -29.13 6.28
N ALA A 74 13.49 -28.89 5.02
CA ALA A 74 14.31 -27.75 4.64
C ALA A 74 13.43 -26.49 4.47
N ARG A 75 13.95 -25.31 4.87
CA ARG A 75 13.31 -24.01 4.62
C ARG A 75 13.42 -23.68 3.13
N GLY A 76 12.32 -23.81 2.39
CA GLY A 76 12.21 -23.62 0.94
C GLY A 76 11.99 -22.19 0.46
N GLY A 77 12.23 -21.20 1.33
CA GLY A 77 11.98 -19.79 1.04
C GLY A 77 10.68 -19.27 1.63
N SER A 78 10.33 -18.05 1.24
CA SER A 78 9.24 -17.30 1.83
C SER A 78 8.58 -16.35 0.84
N TYR A 79 7.25 -16.40 0.73
CA TYR A 79 6.49 -15.45 -0.08
C TYR A 79 5.74 -14.44 0.77
N PRO A 80 5.54 -13.20 0.26
CA PRO A 80 4.59 -12.27 0.84
C PRO A 80 3.18 -12.89 0.78
N ARG A 81 2.54 -13.04 1.94
CA ARG A 81 1.12 -13.39 2.01
C ARG A 81 0.30 -12.12 1.69
N GLY A 82 -0.84 -12.30 1.04
CA GLY A 82 -1.74 -11.20 0.72
C GLY A 82 -2.67 -10.82 1.89
N VAL A 83 -3.43 -9.74 1.69
CA VAL A 83 -4.39 -9.07 2.60
C VAL A 83 -4.97 -9.97 3.69
N ASP A 84 -4.44 -9.82 4.91
CA ASP A 84 -5.07 -10.29 6.13
C ASP A 84 -5.81 -9.13 6.79
N ILE A 85 -7.12 -9.09 6.54
CA ILE A 85 -8.04 -8.02 6.95
C ILE A 85 -8.19 -7.92 8.48
N ASP A 86 -7.81 -8.97 9.21
CA ASP A 86 -7.96 -9.04 10.66
C ASP A 86 -6.75 -8.45 11.39
N THR A 87 -5.67 -8.13 10.66
CA THR A 87 -4.46 -7.56 11.25
C THR A 87 -4.68 -6.11 11.72
N PRO A 88 -4.05 -5.69 12.84
CA PRO A 88 -4.06 -4.29 13.27
C PRO A 88 -3.51 -3.33 12.21
N LYS A 89 -2.54 -3.78 11.42
CA LYS A 89 -1.90 -3.01 10.34
C LYS A 89 -2.88 -2.70 9.21
N TYR A 90 -3.73 -3.66 8.84
CA TYR A 90 -4.81 -3.45 7.88
C TYR A 90 -5.84 -2.44 8.41
N LYS A 91 -6.29 -2.59 9.65
CA LYS A 91 -7.24 -1.65 10.28
C LYS A 91 -6.70 -0.22 10.31
N GLN A 92 -5.45 -0.04 10.72
CA GLN A 92 -4.77 1.25 10.68
C GLN A 92 -4.72 1.84 9.27
N SER A 93 -4.43 1.02 8.25
CA SER A 93 -4.38 1.47 6.86
C SER A 93 -5.76 1.86 6.33
N LYS A 94 -6.81 1.14 6.74
CA LYS A 94 -8.20 1.49 6.45
C LYS A 94 -8.58 2.82 7.06
N ASP A 95 -8.30 3.02 8.34
CA ASP A 95 -8.65 4.28 9.04
C ASP A 95 -7.92 5.47 8.41
N GLU A 96 -6.65 5.29 8.10
CA GLU A 96 -5.87 6.31 7.39
C GLU A 96 -6.46 6.62 6.01
N TYR A 97 -6.78 5.58 5.22
CA TYR A 97 -7.41 5.76 3.92
C TYR A 97 -8.70 6.57 4.02
N LEU A 98 -9.56 6.27 5.00
CA LEU A 98 -10.81 6.97 5.21
C LEU A 98 -10.60 8.45 5.54
N ILE A 99 -9.64 8.78 6.41
CA ILE A 99 -9.29 10.17 6.73
C ILE A 99 -8.85 10.93 5.47
N LEU A 100 -7.96 10.32 4.68
CA LEU A 100 -7.48 10.90 3.42
C LEU A 100 -8.60 11.04 2.38
N LYS A 101 -9.48 10.04 2.26
CA LYS A 101 -10.60 10.10 1.32
C LYS A 101 -11.60 11.17 1.73
N THR A 102 -11.94 11.27 3.01
CA THR A 102 -12.85 12.30 3.53
C THR A 102 -12.32 13.70 3.25
N GLU A 103 -11.04 13.94 3.50
CA GLU A 103 -10.43 15.25 3.22
C GLU A 103 -10.36 15.55 1.71
N LEU A 104 -10.11 14.53 0.86
CA LEU A 104 -10.16 14.68 -0.60
C LEU A 104 -11.56 15.12 -1.06
N LEU A 105 -12.60 14.45 -0.56
CA LEU A 105 -14.00 14.77 -0.88
C LEU A 105 -14.38 16.16 -0.39
N ARG A 106 -13.95 16.54 0.82
CA ARG A 106 -14.19 17.88 1.37
C ARG A 106 -13.57 18.97 0.48
N ARG A 107 -12.34 18.77 0.03
CA ARG A 107 -11.63 19.70 -0.88
C ARG A 107 -12.24 19.75 -2.28
N GLY A 108 -12.80 18.63 -2.71
CA GLY A 108 -13.46 18.47 -3.99
C GLY A 108 -14.94 18.80 -4.00
N ALA A 109 -15.51 19.33 -2.91
CA ALA A 109 -16.91 19.73 -2.88
C ALA A 109 -17.17 20.80 -3.95
N GLY A 110 -17.95 20.43 -4.99
CA GLY A 110 -18.17 21.28 -6.17
C GLY A 110 -17.09 21.22 -7.25
N ASN A 111 -16.09 20.34 -7.11
CA ASN A 111 -15.02 20.08 -8.08
C ASN A 111 -14.81 18.57 -8.28
N GLU A 112 -15.84 17.92 -8.84
CA GLU A 112 -15.82 16.49 -9.19
C GLU A 112 -14.61 16.09 -10.06
N PRO A 113 -14.16 16.88 -11.05
CA PRO A 113 -12.98 16.51 -11.85
C PRO A 113 -11.70 16.36 -11.03
N TYR A 114 -11.49 17.19 -10.00
CA TYR A 114 -10.33 17.10 -9.12
C TYR A 114 -10.32 15.80 -8.29
N VAL A 115 -11.48 15.44 -7.72
CA VAL A 115 -11.64 14.18 -6.97
C VAL A 115 -11.41 13.00 -7.90
N PHE A 116 -12.08 12.99 -9.05
CA PHE A 116 -11.98 11.91 -10.03
C PHE A 116 -10.55 11.71 -10.50
N ALA A 117 -9.86 12.77 -10.94
CA ALA A 117 -8.49 12.66 -11.43
C ALA A 117 -7.50 12.20 -10.35
N THR A 118 -7.70 12.62 -9.10
CA THR A 118 -6.87 12.19 -7.97
C THR A 118 -7.09 10.72 -7.63
N MET A 119 -8.35 10.29 -7.55
CA MET A 119 -8.71 8.89 -7.28
C MET A 119 -8.31 7.96 -8.43
N GLU A 120 -8.40 8.40 -9.68
CA GLU A 120 -7.98 7.62 -10.85
C GLU A 120 -6.46 7.37 -10.83
N LYS A 121 -5.66 8.40 -10.49
CA LYS A 121 -4.20 8.26 -10.33
C LYS A 121 -3.86 7.31 -9.18
N ALA A 122 -4.53 7.45 -8.04
CA ALA A 122 -4.34 6.56 -6.89
C ALA A 122 -4.66 5.11 -7.26
N ASN A 123 -5.76 4.88 -7.99
CA ASN A 123 -6.15 3.56 -8.47
C ASN A 123 -5.11 2.94 -9.41
N LYS A 124 -4.55 3.74 -10.33
CA LYS A 124 -3.48 3.29 -11.24
C LYS A 124 -2.21 2.89 -10.49
N LEU A 125 -1.81 3.65 -9.47
CA LEU A 125 -0.67 3.28 -8.61
C LEU A 125 -0.94 1.95 -7.89
N PHE A 126 -2.16 1.77 -7.39
CA PHE A 126 -2.56 0.53 -6.75
C PHE A 126 -2.53 -0.68 -7.70
N GLU A 127 -3.00 -0.54 -8.95
CA GLU A 127 -2.89 -1.60 -9.97
C GLU A 127 -1.44 -2.03 -10.21
N VAL A 128 -0.51 -1.08 -10.27
CA VAL A 128 0.93 -1.37 -10.43
C VAL A 128 1.47 -2.16 -9.24
N GLN A 129 1.07 -1.80 -8.01
CA GLN A 129 1.46 -2.53 -6.80
C GLN A 129 0.91 -3.97 -6.79
N LEU A 130 -0.36 -4.16 -7.18
CA LEU A 130 -0.97 -5.49 -7.30
C LEU A 130 -0.23 -6.38 -8.30
N GLU A 131 0.12 -5.86 -9.47
CA GLU A 131 0.90 -6.57 -10.50
C GLU A 131 2.31 -6.92 -9.99
N SER A 132 2.99 -5.98 -9.32
CA SER A 132 4.31 -6.21 -8.71
C SER A 132 4.27 -7.34 -7.69
N MET A 133 3.26 -7.34 -6.81
CA MET A 133 3.06 -8.41 -5.83
C MET A 133 2.71 -9.74 -6.47
N TRP A 134 1.89 -9.75 -7.53
CA TRP A 134 1.52 -10.97 -8.24
C TRP A 134 2.74 -11.64 -8.86
N ARG A 135 3.61 -10.87 -9.52
CA ARG A 135 4.87 -11.39 -10.06
C ARG A 135 5.75 -12.02 -8.99
N LYS A 136 5.86 -11.39 -7.81
CA LYS A 136 6.63 -11.92 -6.67
C LYS A 136 6.02 -13.21 -6.10
N SER A 137 4.70 -13.35 -6.12
CA SER A 137 4.02 -14.54 -5.60
C SER A 137 4.12 -15.75 -6.54
N GLN A 138 4.16 -15.52 -7.87
CA GLN A 138 4.38 -16.59 -8.86
C GLN A 138 5.75 -17.27 -8.72
N ILE A 139 6.77 -16.53 -8.26
CA ILE A 139 8.12 -17.06 -8.06
C ILE A 139 8.20 -17.97 -6.81
N ASN A 140 7.29 -17.79 -5.85
CA ASN A 140 7.43 -18.36 -4.50
C ASN A 140 6.23 -19.22 -4.05
N SER A 141 5.31 -19.56 -4.95
CA SER A 141 4.21 -20.53 -4.71
C SER A 141 3.28 -20.21 -3.54
N GLY A 142 2.69 -19.01 -3.52
CA GLY A 142 1.48 -18.81 -2.74
C GLY A 142 0.93 -17.38 -2.71
N ALA A 143 -0.34 -17.26 -3.08
CA ALA A 143 -1.16 -16.06 -2.93
C ALA A 143 -2.34 -16.41 -2.03
N SER A 144 -2.69 -15.54 -1.07
CA SER A 144 -3.95 -15.67 -0.33
C SER A 144 -5.14 -15.51 -1.27
N GLY A 145 -6.28 -16.16 -0.98
CA GLY A 145 -7.51 -16.04 -1.78
C GLY A 145 -7.97 -14.59 -1.99
N ASN A 146 -7.85 -13.73 -0.98
CA ASN A 146 -8.24 -12.32 -1.05
C ASN A 146 -7.39 -11.52 -2.04
N PHE A 147 -6.06 -11.59 -1.90
CA PHE A 147 -5.13 -10.96 -2.86
C PHE A 147 -5.31 -11.46 -4.29
N ARG A 148 -5.46 -12.78 -4.49
CA ARG A 148 -5.69 -13.35 -5.82
C ARG A 148 -6.97 -12.79 -6.46
N ARG A 149 -8.08 -12.75 -5.72
CA ARG A 149 -9.36 -12.21 -6.20
C ARG A 149 -9.25 -10.72 -6.55
N LEU A 150 -8.57 -9.93 -5.71
CA LEU A 150 -8.36 -8.51 -5.95
C LEU A 150 -7.50 -8.26 -7.20
N TYR A 151 -6.46 -9.06 -7.40
CA TYR A 151 -5.64 -9.03 -8.62
C TYR A 151 -6.43 -9.42 -9.86
N GLU A 152 -7.18 -10.53 -9.83
CA GLU A 152 -8.02 -10.98 -10.95
C GLU A 152 -9.04 -9.91 -11.36
N THR A 153 -9.59 -9.19 -10.38
CA THR A 153 -10.50 -8.04 -10.58
C THR A 153 -9.81 -6.85 -11.24
N ALA A 154 -8.56 -6.56 -10.88
CA ALA A 154 -7.77 -5.50 -11.48
C ALA A 154 -7.36 -5.83 -12.93
N ARG A 155 -7.00 -7.10 -13.18
CA ARG A 155 -6.60 -7.59 -14.50
C ARG A 155 -7.75 -7.54 -15.50
N ASP A 156 -8.95 -7.94 -15.08
CA ASP A 156 -10.13 -7.97 -15.93
C ASP A 156 -10.84 -6.59 -15.90
N ARG A 157 -10.20 -5.55 -16.45
CA ARG A 157 -10.66 -4.14 -16.44
C ARG A 157 -12.12 -3.92 -16.86
N SER A 158 -12.68 -4.78 -17.70
CA SER A 158 -14.09 -4.73 -18.13
C SER A 158 -15.09 -5.17 -17.05
N LYS A 159 -14.63 -5.86 -16.00
CA LYS A 159 -15.42 -6.31 -14.84
C LYS A 159 -15.29 -5.38 -13.63
N THR A 160 -14.36 -4.44 -13.66
CA THR A 160 -14.05 -3.53 -12.57
C THR A 160 -15.10 -2.40 -12.50
N LYS A 161 -16.28 -2.70 -11.96
CA LYS A 161 -17.29 -1.67 -11.64
C LYS A 161 -16.87 -0.89 -10.38
N GLY A 162 -15.95 0.06 -10.50
CA GLY A 162 -15.59 0.96 -9.39
C GLY A 162 -14.10 0.97 -9.03
N ASN A 163 -13.75 1.79 -8.05
CA ASN A 163 -12.37 2.03 -7.63
C ASN A 163 -11.82 0.86 -6.80
N LEU A 164 -10.65 0.33 -7.16
CA LEU A 164 -10.03 -0.82 -6.50
C LEU A 164 -9.54 -0.50 -5.08
N LEU A 165 -9.06 0.73 -4.82
CA LEU A 165 -8.68 1.16 -3.46
C LEU A 165 -9.90 1.21 -2.55
N ASP A 166 -11.02 1.71 -3.06
CA ASP A 166 -12.29 1.64 -2.32
C ASP A 166 -12.64 0.18 -2.02
N ARG A 167 -12.63 -0.71 -3.01
CA ARG A 167 -12.91 -2.14 -2.81
C ARG A 167 -11.96 -2.85 -1.85
N LEU A 168 -10.72 -2.38 -1.71
CA LEU A 168 -9.78 -2.91 -0.74
C LEU A 168 -10.27 -2.64 0.68
N PHE A 169 -10.83 -1.45 0.97
CA PHE A 169 -11.16 -1.00 2.33
C PHE A 169 -12.65 -0.93 2.66
N ASP A 170 -13.48 -0.88 1.63
CA ASP A 170 -14.90 -0.64 1.63
C ASP A 170 -15.53 -1.66 0.69
N ASP A 171 -16.00 -2.75 1.28
CA ASP A 171 -17.35 -3.26 1.08
C ASP A 171 -17.46 -4.65 1.74
N SER A 172 -18.62 -4.89 2.32
CA SER A 172 -19.19 -6.16 2.76
C SER A 172 -19.03 -7.33 1.78
N THR A 173 -18.48 -7.14 0.58
CA THR A 173 -18.28 -8.18 -0.45
C THR A 173 -17.14 -9.17 -0.18
N TYR A 174 -16.40 -9.02 0.94
CA TYR A 174 -15.63 -10.13 1.55
C TYR A 174 -16.35 -10.83 2.71
N ARG A 175 -17.58 -10.42 3.04
CA ARG A 175 -18.47 -11.08 4.01
C ARG A 175 -19.61 -11.89 3.39
N ASP A 176 -19.87 -11.76 2.09
CA ASP A 176 -20.89 -12.58 1.41
C ASP A 176 -20.28 -13.85 0.78
N ILE A 177 -19.92 -14.82 1.63
CA ILE A 177 -19.93 -16.25 1.31
C ILE A 177 -20.56 -16.99 2.49
N TYR A 178 -21.86 -16.82 2.68
CA TYR A 178 -22.75 -17.85 3.21
C TYR A 178 -23.92 -17.99 2.25
#